data_AF-A0A6V7LU49-F1
#
_entry.id   AF-A0A6V7LU49-F1
#
_cell.length_a   1.000
_cell.length_b   1.000
_cell.length_c   1.000
_cell.angle_alpha   90.00
_cell.angle_beta   90.00
_cell.angle_gamma   90.00
#
_symmetry.space_group_name_H-M   'P 1'
#
loop_
_entity.id
_entity.type
_entity.pdbx_description
1 polymer ?
#
loop_
_entity_poly.entity_id
_entity_poly.type
_entity_poly.pdbx_seq_one_letter_code
_entity_poly.pdbx_strand_id
1 'polypeptide(L)'
;VCYFCFDNYLALINIFVAGQFKILRNRLETIVDNHLENKLEKRSKSLSEMTHELKECVKQHQILIELVDEVEAIYTFINLVQVLVFSFLICLVGYQLIL
;
A
#
# COMPACT_ATOMS: atom_id res chain seq x y z
N VAL A 1 1.17 25.03 -4.59
CA VAL A 1 0.94 24.59 -3.19
C VAL A 1 0.11 23.30 -3.15
N CYS A 2 -1.11 23.26 -3.70
CA CYS A 2 -1.95 22.05 -3.69
C CYS A 2 -1.34 20.81 -4.39
N TYR A 3 -0.62 21.00 -5.49
CA TYR A 3 0.07 19.92 -6.20
C TYR A 3 1.09 19.18 -5.30
N PHE A 4 1.97 19.95 -4.65
CA PHE A 4 2.95 19.40 -3.72
C PHE A 4 2.26 18.66 -2.57
N CYS A 5 1.15 19.19 -2.04
CA CYS A 5 0.40 18.51 -0.99
C CYS A 5 -0.17 17.15 -1.44
N PHE A 6 -0.62 17.03 -2.69
CA PHE A 6 -1.18 15.80 -3.22
C PHE A 6 -0.12 14.72 -3.44
N ASP A 7 1.00 15.07 -4.08
CA ASP A 7 2.12 14.14 -4.27
C ASP A 7 2.71 13.68 -2.93
N ASN A 8 2.83 14.59 -1.94
CA ASN A 8 3.27 14.22 -0.60
C ASN A 8 2.26 13.30 0.11
N TYR A 9 0.97 13.56 -0.02
CA TYR A 9 -0.06 12.68 0.55
C TYR A 9 0.01 11.26 -0.03
N LEU A 10 0.21 11.14 -1.34
CA LEU A 10 0.39 9.84 -2.00
C LEU A 10 1.66 9.12 -1.57
N ALA A 11 2.77 9.85 -1.46
CA ALA A 11 4.00 9.27 -0.94
C ALA A 11 3.79 8.75 0.50
N LEU A 12 3.08 9.50 1.34
CA LEU A 12 2.75 9.09 2.71
C LEU A 12 1.86 7.86 2.76
N ILE A 13 0.80 7.78 1.94
CA ILE A 13 -0.07 6.60 1.86
C ILE A 13 0.73 5.37 1.42
N ASN A 14 1.54 5.48 0.36
CA ASN A 14 2.35 4.36 -0.13
C ASN A 14 3.37 3.89 0.92
N ILE A 15 4.04 4.81 1.61
CA ILE A 15 4.97 4.47 2.71
C ILE A 15 4.22 3.81 3.86
N PHE A 16 3.04 4.31 4.22
CA PHE A 16 2.21 3.75 5.28
C PHE A 16 1.77 2.32 4.93
N VAL A 17 1.26 2.10 3.72
CA VAL A 17 0.85 0.79 3.20
C VAL A 17 2.04 -0.18 3.21
N ALA A 18 3.20 0.22 2.66
CA ALA A 18 4.41 -0.59 2.65
C ALA A 18 4.91 -0.91 4.07
N GLY A 19 4.80 0.05 4.99
CA GLY A 19 5.12 -0.12 6.41
C GLY A 19 4.21 -1.15 7.09
N GLN A 20 2.90 -1.03 6.90
CA GLN A 20 1.91 -1.99 7.42
C GLN A 20 2.15 -3.39 6.86
N PHE A 21 2.46 -3.50 5.57
CA PHE A 21 2.82 -4.76 4.93
C PHE A 21 4.06 -5.38 5.56
N LYS A 22 5.11 -4.58 5.80
CA LYS A 22 6.36 -5.05 6.42
C LYS A 22 6.14 -5.52 7.86
N ILE A 23 5.33 -4.80 8.64
CA ILE A 23 4.97 -5.20 10.02
C ILE A 23 4.22 -6.53 9.99
N LEU A 24 3.23 -6.66 9.10
CA LEU A 24 2.45 -7.88 8.95
C LEU A 24 3.33 -9.07 8.58
N ARG A 25 4.24 -8.89 7.61
CA ARG A 25 5.22 -9.90 7.22
C ARG A 25 6.10 -10.32 8.40
N ASN A 26 6.62 -9.38 9.17
CA ASN A 26 7.49 -9.67 10.30
C ASN A 26 6.76 -10.44 11.42
N ARG A 27 5.48 -10.10 11.67
CA ARG A 27 4.63 -10.85 12.60
C ARG A 27 4.40 -12.28 12.11
N LEU A 28 4.14 -12.46 10.82
CA LEU A 28 3.95 -13.78 10.23
C LEU A 28 5.22 -14.64 10.33
N GLU A 29 6.37 -14.08 9.99
CA GLU A 29 7.67 -14.76 10.08
C GLU A 29 7.98 -15.18 11.52
N THR A 30 7.71 -14.29 12.49
CA THR A 30 7.83 -14.61 13.93
C THR A 30 6.91 -15.75 14.37
N ILE A 31 5.66 -15.80 13.88
CA ILE A 31 4.72 -16.89 14.21
C ILE A 31 5.20 -18.22 13.62
N VAL A 32 5.68 -18.21 12.37
CA VAL A 32 6.18 -19.40 11.67
C VAL A 32 7.47 -19.92 12.32
N ASP A 33 8.41 -19.05 12.67
CA ASP A 33 9.68 -19.44 13.29
C ASP A 33 9.49 -20.01 14.70
N ASN A 34 8.68 -19.37 15.55
CA ASN A 34 8.32 -19.89 16.88
C ASN A 34 7.63 -21.25 16.79
N HIS A 35 6.94 -21.54 15.68
CA HIS A 35 6.30 -22.83 15.44
C HIS A 35 7.27 -23.91 14.98
N LEU A 36 8.25 -23.54 14.14
CA LEU A 36 9.30 -24.44 13.69
C LEU A 36 10.14 -24.95 14.87
N GLU A 37 10.42 -24.10 15.86
CA GLU A 37 11.07 -24.49 17.12
C GLU A 37 10.17 -25.38 18.01
N ASN A 38 8.86 -25.10 18.09
CA ASN A 38 7.92 -25.85 18.95
C ASN A 38 7.42 -27.19 18.38
N LYS A 39 7.88 -27.58 17.19
CA LYS A 39 7.42 -28.79 16.48
C LYS A 39 7.81 -30.12 17.14
N LEU A 40 8.61 -30.08 18.20
CA LEU A 40 9.04 -31.28 18.93
C LEU A 40 8.00 -31.84 19.93
N GLU A 41 6.94 -31.10 20.33
CA GLU A 41 6.10 -31.57 21.45
C GLU A 41 4.58 -31.80 21.24
N LYS A 42 3.85 -31.26 20.25
CA LYS A 42 2.37 -31.51 20.16
C LYS A 42 1.77 -31.30 18.76
N ARG A 43 1.40 -32.39 18.08
CA ARG A 43 1.14 -32.43 16.63
C ARG A 43 -0.30 -32.14 16.16
N SER A 44 -1.34 -32.05 17.01
CA SER A 44 -2.73 -32.03 16.50
C SER A 44 -3.58 -30.79 16.84
N LYS A 45 -3.28 -30.04 17.90
CA LYS A 45 -4.08 -28.85 18.29
C LYS A 45 -3.66 -27.55 17.59
N SER A 46 -2.45 -27.54 17.03
CA SER A 46 -1.77 -26.33 16.55
C SER A 46 -2.07 -25.93 15.10
N LEU A 47 -2.56 -26.86 14.27
CA LEU A 47 -2.80 -26.59 12.84
C LEU A 47 -4.02 -25.68 12.61
N SER A 48 -5.08 -25.83 13.42
CA SER A 48 -6.30 -25.02 13.30
C SER A 48 -6.09 -23.57 13.73
N GLU A 49 -5.29 -23.34 14.77
CA GLU A 49 -4.92 -21.99 15.23
C GLU A 49 -4.03 -21.28 14.20
N MET A 50 -3.06 -22.00 13.60
CA MET A 50 -2.23 -21.50 12.50
C MET A 50 -3.07 -21.06 11.29
N THR A 51 -4.07 -21.86 10.90
CA THR A 51 -4.94 -21.55 9.77
C THR A 51 -5.80 -20.31 10.07
N HIS A 52 -6.16 -20.09 11.33
CA HIS A 52 -6.93 -18.94 11.77
C HIS A 52 -6.09 -17.64 11.72
N GLU A 53 -4.86 -17.66 12.23
CA GLU A 53 -3.97 -16.49 12.21
C GLU A 53 -3.54 -16.12 10.78
N LEU A 54 -3.26 -17.11 9.93
CA LEU A 54 -3.02 -16.88 8.50
C LEU A 54 -4.25 -16.28 7.83
N LYS A 55 -5.45 -16.73 8.18
CA LYS A 55 -6.70 -16.20 7.63
C LYS A 55 -6.93 -14.75 8.05
N GLU A 56 -6.63 -14.38 9.30
CA GLU A 56 -6.68 -12.97 9.73
C GLU A 56 -5.63 -12.11 9.01
N CYS A 57 -4.42 -12.65 8.81
CA CYS A 57 -3.35 -11.97 8.08
C CYS A 57 -3.76 -11.69 6.62
N VAL A 58 -4.30 -12.69 5.92
CA VAL A 58 -4.85 -12.54 4.57
C VAL A 58 -6.02 -11.54 4.56
N LYS A 59 -6.88 -11.56 5.59
CA LYS A 59 -7.99 -10.62 5.70
C LYS A 59 -7.53 -9.17 5.88
N GLN A 60 -6.48 -8.94 6.69
CA GLN A 60 -5.86 -7.61 6.78
C GLN A 60 -5.20 -7.18 5.48
N HIS A 61 -4.59 -8.13 4.76
CA HIS A 61 -4.06 -7.90 3.43
C HIS A 61 -5.14 -7.48 2.42
N GLN A 62 -6.29 -8.16 2.45
CA GLN A 62 -7.43 -7.88 1.59
C GLN A 62 -7.95 -6.46 1.82
N ILE A 63 -8.11 -6.04 3.08
CA ILE A 63 -8.55 -4.68 3.45
C ILE A 63 -7.55 -3.64 2.97
N LEU A 64 -6.25 -3.92 3.09
CA LEU A 64 -5.20 -3.01 2.64
C LEU A 64 -5.20 -2.87 1.11
N ILE A 65 -5.43 -3.96 0.39
CA ILE A 65 -5.56 -3.96 -1.08
C ILE A 65 -6.79 -3.16 -1.50
N GLU A 66 -7.94 -3.38 -0.85
CA GLU A 66 -9.19 -2.67 -1.15
C GLU A 66 -9.05 -1.15 -0.92
N LEU A 67 -8.36 -0.76 0.15
CA LEU A 67 -8.01 0.64 0.42
C LEU A 67 -7.07 1.22 -0.66
N VAL A 68 -6.07 0.46 -1.09
CA VAL A 68 -5.14 0.89 -2.14
C VAL A 68 -5.88 1.06 -3.46
N ASP A 69 -6.79 0.15 -3.80
CA ASP A 69 -7.56 0.17 -5.05
C ASP A 69 -8.48 1.41 -5.12
N GLU A 70 -9.11 1.78 -4.00
CA GLU A 70 -9.93 3.00 -3.90
C GLU A 70 -9.07 4.27 -4.02
N VAL A 71 -7.89 4.29 -3.40
CA VAL A 71 -6.93 5.38 -3.53
C VAL A 71 -6.36 5.47 -4.95
N GLU A 72 -6.11 4.33 -5.60
CA GLU A 72 -5.60 4.25 -6.97
C GLU A 72 -6.60 4.85 -7.96
N ALA A 73 -7.90 4.55 -7.83
CA ALA A 73 -8.94 5.15 -8.68
C ALA A 73 -8.96 6.69 -8.58
N ILE A 74 -8.86 7.23 -7.37
CA ILE A 74 -8.78 8.69 -7.13
C ILE A 74 -7.47 9.25 -7.71
N TYR A 75 -6.36 8.53 -7.54
CA TYR A 75 -5.06 8.90 -8.08
C TYR A 75 -5.07 8.98 -9.60
N THR A 76 -5.61 7.99 -10.29
CA THR A 76 -5.69 7.96 -11.76
C THR A 76 -6.41 9.21 -12.29
N PHE A 77 -7.54 9.57 -11.68
CA PHE A 77 -8.30 10.75 -12.07
C PHE A 77 -7.49 12.04 -11.85
N ILE A 78 -6.83 12.19 -10.70
CA ILE A 78 -6.07 13.41 -10.39
C ILE A 78 -4.83 13.54 -11.29
N ASN A 79 -4.11 12.45 -11.58
CA ASN A 79 -3.00 12.50 -12.55
C ASN A 79 -3.46 12.94 -13.94
N LEU A 80 -4.61 12.46 -14.40
CA LEU A 80 -5.13 12.82 -15.72
C LEU A 80 -5.35 14.34 -15.80
N VAL A 81 -6.04 14.91 -14.81
CA VAL A 81 -6.27 16.36 -14.72
C VAL A 81 -4.94 17.11 -14.68
N GLN A 82 -3.98 16.59 -13.93
CA GLN A 82 -2.67 17.20 -13.78
C GLN A 82 -1.87 17.23 -15.08
N VAL A 83 -1.82 16.12 -15.83
CA VAL A 83 -1.15 16.06 -17.13
C VAL A 83 -1.75 17.08 -18.10
N LEU A 84 -3.08 17.23 -18.09
CA LEU A 84 -3.75 18.23 -18.90
C LEU A 84 -3.33 19.65 -18.50
N VAL A 85 -3.38 19.98 -17.20
CA VAL A 85 -3.00 21.30 -16.69
C VAL A 85 -1.54 21.63 -17.03
N PHE A 86 -0.61 20.70 -16.82
CA PHE A 86 0.80 20.92 -17.18
C PHE A 86 1.00 21.10 -18.67
N SER A 87 0.29 20.32 -19.50
CA SER A 87 0.34 20.48 -20.95
C SER A 87 -0.11 21.89 -21.37
N PHE A 88 -1.22 22.39 -20.82
CA PHE A 88 -1.68 23.76 -21.05
C PHE A 88 -0.67 24.81 -20.57
N LEU A 89 -0.12 24.65 -19.36
CA LEU A 89 0.87 25.58 -18.81
C LEU A 89 2.14 25.64 -19.67
N ILE A 90 2.65 24.48 -20.10
CA ILE A 90 3.83 24.42 -20.97
C ILE A 90 3.55 25.09 -22.31
N CYS A 91 2.36 24.89 -22.89
CA CYS A 91 1.97 25.59 -24.11
C CYS A 91 1.92 27.11 -23.93
N LEU A 92 1.35 27.60 -22.83
CA LEU A 92 1.27 29.04 -22.54
C LEU A 92 2.65 29.65 -22.28
N VAL A 93 3.48 29.00 -21.48
CA VAL A 93 4.86 29.43 -21.22
C VAL A 93 5.69 29.41 -22.52
N GLY A 94 5.56 28.35 -23.31
CA GLY A 94 6.21 28.24 -24.61
C GLY A 94 5.80 29.36 -25.57
N TYR A 95 4.51 29.69 -25.62
CA TYR A 95 4.00 30.82 -26.40
C TYR A 95 4.62 32.14 -25.92
N GLN A 96 4.68 32.37 -24.61
CA GLN A 96 5.23 33.59 -24.03
C GLN A 96 6.76 33.71 -24.12
N LEU A 97 7.48 32.60 -24.35
CA LEU A 97 8.92 32.61 -24.60
C LEU A 97 9.26 32.82 -26.08
N ILE A 98 8.34 32.46 -26.99
CA ILE A 98 8.51 32.60 -28.44
C ILE A 98 8.06 33.99 -28.93
N LEU A 99 7.03 34.57 -28.31
CA LEU A 99 6.53 35.92 -28.58
C LEU A 99 7.37 36.99 -27.86
#